data_AF-A0A9D1R690-F1
#
_entry.id   AF-A0A9D1R690-F1
#
_cell.length_a   1.000
_cell.length_b   1.000
_cell.length_c   1.000
_cell.angle_alpha   90.00
_cell.angle_beta   90.00
_cell.angle_gamma   90.00
#
_symmetry.space_group_name_H-M   'P 1'
#
loop_
_entity.id
_entity.type
_entity.pdbx_description
1 polymer ?
#
loop_
_entity_poly.entity_id
_entity_poly.type
_entity_poly.pdbx_seq_one_letter_code
_entity_poly.pdbx_strand_id
1 'polypeptide(L)'
;MEQKIRQQETERLKSWKVSEEKYRSVEERKSLLRNLCELFEVEGIDKAQILEALANERFSDFEDCLQMECTIAFRADYIVTRNCDDFKGSRIPCIEPEEFCKLI
;
A
#
# COMPACT_ATOMS: atom_id res chain seq x y z
N MET A 1 -35.99 -31.57 5.46
CA MET A 1 -35.43 -30.74 4.36
C MET A 1 -35.27 -29.29 4.80
N GLU A 2 -36.32 -28.67 5.36
CA GLU A 2 -36.30 -27.28 5.84
C GLU A 2 -35.25 -26.94 6.92
N GLN A 3 -34.92 -27.89 7.81
CA GLN A 3 -33.89 -27.65 8.83
C GLN A 3 -32.48 -27.54 8.24
N LYS A 4 -32.19 -28.27 7.15
CA LYS A 4 -30.90 -28.16 6.45
C LYS A 4 -30.76 -26.82 5.71
N ILE A 5 -31.86 -26.32 5.15
CA ILE A 5 -31.91 -25.01 4.48
C ILE A 5 -31.68 -23.88 5.50
N ARG A 6 -32.38 -23.92 6.64
CA ARG A 6 -32.19 -22.93 7.72
C ARG A 6 -30.77 -22.93 8.29
N GLN A 7 -30.15 -24.10 8.43
CA GLN A 7 -28.75 -24.20 8.89
C GLN A 7 -27.79 -23.55 7.89
N GLN A 8 -27.94 -23.85 6.60
CA GLN A 8 -27.10 -23.31 5.54
C GLN A 8 -27.26 -21.78 5.36
N GLU A 9 -28.48 -21.26 5.52
CA GLU A 9 -28.74 -19.81 5.52
C GLU A 9 -28.10 -19.12 6.72
N THR A 10 -28.15 -19.75 7.90
CA THR A 10 -27.52 -19.22 9.12
C THR A 10 -25.99 -19.17 8.99
N GLU A 11 -25.37 -20.18 8.37
CA GLU A 11 -23.93 -20.21 8.11
C GLU A 11 -23.51 -19.16 7.06
N ARG A 12 -24.32 -18.94 6.02
CA ARG A 12 -24.10 -17.84 5.06
C ARG A 12 -24.21 -16.48 5.73
N LEU A 13 -25.18 -16.28 6.61
CA LEU A 13 -25.36 -15.02 7.37
C LEU A 13 -24.22 -14.77 8.36
N LYS A 14 -23.68 -15.81 9.00
CA LYS A 14 -22.48 -15.70 9.85
C LYS A 14 -21.24 -15.34 9.03
N SER A 15 -21.05 -15.97 7.88
CA SER A 15 -19.97 -15.64 6.94
C SER A 15 -20.06 -14.19 6.44
N TRP A 16 -21.27 -13.73 6.13
CA TRP A 16 -21.53 -12.34 5.75
C TRP A 16 -21.25 -11.34 6.89
N LYS A 17 -21.63 -11.64 8.13
CA LYS A 17 -21.30 -10.78 9.29
C LYS A 17 -19.80 -10.68 9.54
N VAL A 18 -19.05 -11.77 9.39
CA VAL A 18 -17.58 -11.76 9.48
C VAL A 18 -16.94 -10.89 8.38
N SER A 19 -17.61 -10.74 7.23
CA SER A 19 -17.17 -9.83 6.17
C SER A 19 -17.49 -8.35 6.44
N GLU A 20 -18.52 -8.04 7.23
CA GLU A 20 -18.85 -6.67 7.67
C GLU A 20 -17.93 -6.17 8.80
N GLU A 21 -17.49 -7.05 9.71
CA GLU A 21 -16.51 -6.75 10.78
C GLU A 21 -15.12 -6.37 10.24
N LYS A 22 -14.88 -6.49 8.93
CA LYS A 22 -13.61 -6.15 8.29
C LYS A 22 -13.44 -4.68 7.95
N TYR A 23 -14.51 -3.87 8.01
CA TYR A 23 -14.45 -2.46 7.64
C TYR A 23 -14.43 -1.58 8.88
N ARG A 24 -13.27 -0.96 9.13
CA ARG A 24 -13.13 0.13 10.10
C ARG A 24 -14.12 1.25 9.79
N SER A 25 -14.67 1.87 10.83
CA SER A 25 -15.54 3.04 10.70
C SER A 25 -14.84 4.17 9.92
N VAL A 26 -15.61 5.13 9.42
CA VAL A 26 -15.04 6.30 8.75
C VAL A 26 -14.09 7.05 9.70
N GLU A 27 -14.48 7.14 10.97
CA GLU A 27 -13.75 7.80 12.04
C GLU A 27 -12.43 7.09 12.33
N GLU A 28 -12.45 5.76 12.47
CA GLU A 28 -11.25 4.95 12.67
C GLU A 28 -10.27 5.07 11.50
N ARG A 29 -10.77 5.08 10.26
CA ARG A 29 -9.93 5.26 9.06
C ARG A 29 -9.27 6.63 9.03
N LYS A 30 -10.01 7.70 9.32
CA LYS A 30 -9.47 9.07 9.40
C LYS A 30 -8.42 9.20 10.52
N SER A 31 -8.66 8.57 11.67
CA SER A 31 -7.69 8.57 12.77
C SER A 31 -6.41 7.84 12.39
N LEU A 32 -6.49 6.70 11.69
CA LEU A 32 -5.30 5.98 11.24
C LEU A 32 -4.49 6.78 10.24
N LEU A 33 -5.13 7.42 9.25
CA LEU A 33 -4.43 8.27 8.28
C LEU A 33 -3.77 9.46 8.96
N ARG A 34 -4.44 10.10 9.93
CA ARG A 34 -3.84 11.17 10.74
C ARG A 34 -2.59 10.67 11.47
N ASN A 35 -2.69 9.54 12.17
CA ASN A 35 -1.56 8.99 12.93
C ASN A 35 -0.37 8.65 12.02
N LEU A 36 -0.62 8.18 10.79
CA LEU A 36 0.45 7.95 9.82
C LEU A 36 1.14 9.25 9.42
N CYS A 37 0.38 10.32 9.13
CA CYS A 37 0.95 11.63 8.80
C CYS A 37 1.64 12.32 9.99
N GLU A 38 1.31 11.95 11.23
CA GLU A 38 2.01 12.44 12.44
C GLU A 38 3.32 11.67 12.70
N LEU A 39 3.41 10.42 12.24
CA LEU A 39 4.58 9.55 12.42
C LEU A 39 5.62 9.69 11.29
N PHE A 40 5.16 9.96 10.07
CA PHE A 40 5.98 10.00 8.87
C PHE A 40 5.91 11.37 8.17
N GLU A 41 7.04 11.78 7.60
CA GLU A 41 7.06 12.88 6.63
C GLU A 41 6.32 12.47 5.36
N VAL A 42 5.48 13.36 4.84
CA VAL A 42 4.69 13.13 3.62
C VAL A 42 5.31 13.94 2.49
N GLU A 43 5.96 13.25 1.55
CA GLU A 43 6.56 13.89 0.39
C GLU A 43 5.49 14.40 -0.59
N GLY A 44 5.70 15.62 -1.08
CA GLY A 44 4.83 16.23 -2.09
C GLY A 44 5.11 15.70 -3.49
N ILE A 45 4.10 15.76 -4.35
CA ILE A 45 4.23 15.46 -5.78
C ILE A 45 4.12 16.76 -6.58
N ASP A 46 5.10 17.00 -7.43
CA ASP A 46 5.22 18.12 -8.34
C ASP A 46 5.20 17.66 -9.80
N LYS A 47 5.24 18.65 -10.70
CA LYS A 47 5.20 18.41 -12.14
C LYS A 47 6.43 17.63 -12.65
N ALA A 48 7.60 17.83 -12.05
CA ALA A 48 8.82 17.17 -12.49
C ALA A 48 8.73 15.66 -12.23
N GLN A 49 8.35 15.25 -11.02
CA GLN A 49 8.19 13.82 -10.69
C GLN A 49 7.18 13.13 -11.64
N ILE A 50 6.07 13.79 -11.97
CA ILE A 50 5.06 13.26 -12.91
C ILE A 50 5.65 13.10 -14.32
N LEU A 51 6.36 14.10 -14.84
CA LEU A 51 6.93 14.05 -16.17
C LEU A 51 8.04 13.00 -16.30
N GLU A 52 8.89 12.87 -15.29
CA GLU A 52 9.92 11.83 -15.25
C GLU A 52 9.29 10.43 -15.22
N ALA A 53 8.25 10.22 -14.41
CA ALA A 53 7.55 8.95 -14.36
C ALA A 53 6.85 8.61 -15.69
N LEU A 54 6.25 9.59 -16.38
CA LEU A 54 5.64 9.39 -17.71
C LEU A 54 6.64 9.08 -18.82
N ALA A 55 7.88 9.57 -18.70
CA ALA A 55 8.95 9.35 -19.67
C ALA A 55 9.71 8.03 -19.43
N ASN A 56 9.46 7.34 -18.32
CA ASN A 56 10.22 6.18 -17.90
C ASN A 56 9.55 4.87 -18.36
N GLU A 57 10.17 4.21 -19.34
CA GLU A 57 9.68 2.95 -19.91
C GLU A 57 10.10 1.69 -19.13
N ARG A 58 10.83 1.82 -18.01
CA ARG A 58 11.33 0.68 -17.23
C ARG A 58 10.29 0.09 -16.29
N PHE A 59 9.27 0.86 -15.97
CA PHE A 59 8.15 0.45 -15.12
C PHE A 59 6.92 0.25 -15.99
N SER A 60 6.19 -0.84 -15.74
CA SER A 60 4.87 -1.05 -16.35
C SER A 60 3.76 -0.31 -15.61
N ASP A 61 3.91 -0.15 -14.29
CA ASP A 61 2.97 0.59 -13.45
C ASP A 61 3.46 2.02 -13.23
N PHE A 62 2.58 2.98 -13.51
CA PHE A 62 2.87 4.40 -13.31
C PHE A 62 3.01 4.75 -11.82
N GLU A 63 2.24 4.12 -10.93
CA GLU A 63 2.30 4.39 -9.49
C GLU A 63 3.68 4.02 -8.92
N ASP A 64 4.18 2.82 -9.22
CA ASP A 64 5.49 2.35 -8.75
C ASP A 64 6.62 3.23 -9.30
N CYS A 65 6.49 3.65 -10.57
CA CYS A 65 7.45 4.57 -11.17
C CYS A 65 7.43 5.93 -10.46
N LEU A 66 6.25 6.49 -10.22
CA LEU A 66 6.10 7.79 -9.57
C LEU A 66 6.61 7.75 -8.12
N GLN A 67 6.35 6.67 -7.39
CA GLN A 67 6.90 6.45 -6.04
C GLN A 67 8.43 6.43 -6.07
N MET A 68 9.05 5.79 -7.07
CA MET A 68 10.51 5.80 -7.26
C MET A 68 11.05 7.20 -7.58
N GLU A 69 10.40 7.96 -8.47
CA GLU A 69 10.78 9.35 -8.75
C GLU A 69 10.63 10.25 -7.51
N CYS A 70 9.58 10.05 -6.70
CA CYS A 70 9.42 10.76 -5.43
C CYS A 70 10.52 10.40 -4.43
N THR A 71 10.92 9.13 -4.39
CA THR A 71 12.01 8.66 -3.52
C THR A 71 13.34 9.31 -3.88
N ILE A 72 13.61 9.50 -5.18
CA ILE A 72 14.78 10.23 -5.68
C ILE A 72 14.73 11.70 -5.28
N ALA A 73 13.58 12.35 -5.46
CA ALA A 73 13.39 13.77 -5.11
C ALA A 73 13.61 14.02 -3.61
N PHE A 74 13.05 13.14 -2.76
CA PHE A 74 13.21 13.17 -1.31
C PHE A 74 14.60 12.74 -0.84
N ARG A 75 15.41 12.12 -1.71
CA ARG A 75 16.73 11.56 -1.42
C ARG A 75 16.72 10.47 -0.34
N ALA A 76 15.70 9.62 -0.37
CA ALA A 76 15.65 8.44 0.50
C ALA A 76 16.64 7.37 0.03
N ASP A 77 17.23 6.66 0.99
CA ASP A 77 18.22 5.61 0.74
C ASP A 77 17.59 4.31 0.19
N TYR A 78 16.34 4.03 0.58
CA TYR A 78 15.64 2.78 0.27
C TYR A 78 14.15 3.01 0.00
N ILE A 79 13.59 2.16 -0.86
CA ILE A 79 12.15 1.90 -0.92
C ILE A 79 11.88 0.63 -0.12
N VAL A 80 11.06 0.73 0.94
CA VAL A 80 10.68 -0.44 1.74
C VAL A 80 9.31 -0.94 1.29
N THR A 81 9.25 -2.14 0.72
CA THR A 81 8.02 -2.71 0.16
C THR A 81 8.01 -4.23 0.27
N ARG A 82 6.83 -4.85 0.27
CA ARG A 82 6.66 -6.31 0.20
C ARG A 82 6.58 -6.87 -1.21
N ASN A 83 6.84 -6.01 -2.19
CA ASN A 83 6.65 -6.29 -3.60
C ASN A 83 7.84 -5.79 -4.41
N CYS A 84 9.05 -6.15 -3.98
CA CYS A 84 10.29 -5.68 -4.62
C CYS A 84 10.37 -6.06 -6.11
N ASP A 85 9.65 -7.10 -6.54
CA ASP A 85 9.61 -7.57 -7.92
C ASP A 85 9.09 -6.51 -8.91
N ASP A 86 8.14 -5.67 -8.49
CA ASP A 86 7.57 -4.61 -9.34
C ASP A 86 8.51 -3.39 -9.46
N PHE A 87 9.53 -3.32 -8.59
CA PHE A 87 10.52 -2.25 -8.58
C PHE A 87 11.86 -2.64 -9.23
N LYS A 88 11.90 -3.70 -10.04
CA LYS A 88 13.13 -4.11 -10.75
C LYS A 88 13.72 -3.02 -11.66
N GLY A 89 12.89 -2.09 -12.14
CA GLY A 89 13.31 -0.91 -12.91
C GLY A 89 13.89 0.23 -12.08
N SER A 90 13.83 0.13 -10.74
CA SER A 90 14.17 1.20 -9.80
C SER A 90 15.66 1.55 -9.83
N ARG A 91 15.95 2.84 -9.66
CA ARG A 91 17.30 3.36 -9.43
C ARG A 91 17.66 3.39 -7.94
N ILE A 92 16.65 3.31 -7.07
CA ILE A 92 16.81 3.24 -5.62
C ILE A 92 16.71 1.77 -5.19
N PRO A 93 17.58 1.30 -4.28
CA PRO A 93 17.45 -0.03 -3.71
C PRO A 93 16.06 -0.25 -3.08
N CYS A 94 15.42 -1.36 -3.46
CA CYS A 94 14.16 -1.79 -2.87
C CYS A 94 14.41 -3.00 -1.98
N ILE A 95 13.91 -2.96 -0.74
CA ILE A 95 14.14 -4.01 0.26
C ILE A 95 12.84 -4.36 0.97
N GLU A 96 12.79 -5.59 1.48
CA GLU A 96 11.67 -6.06 2.30
C GLU A 96 11.70 -5.43 3.70
N PRO A 97 10.55 -5.24 4.38
CA PRO A 97 10.52 -4.69 5.73
C PRO A 97 11.39 -5.47 6.73
N GLU A 98 11.46 -6.80 6.60
CA GLU A 98 12.31 -7.63 7.47
C GLU A 98 13.81 -7.35 7.26
N GLU A 99 14.22 -7.03 6.03
CA GLU A 99 15.59 -6.65 5.71
C GLU A 99 15.91 -5.27 6.26
N PHE A 100 15.00 -4.31 6.10
CA PHE A 100 15.15 -2.97 6.67
C PHE A 100 15.34 -3.02 8.20
N CYS A 101 14.54 -3.83 8.90
CA CYS A 101 14.67 -4.02 10.34
C CYS A 101 16.03 -4.58 10.80
N LYS A 102 16.81 -5.20 9.90
CA LYS A 102 18.17 -5.69 10.20
C LYS A 102 19.25 -4.61 10.03
N LEU A 103 18.91 -3.48 9.39
CA LEU A 103 19.80 -2.35 9.13
C LEU A 103 19.78 -1.29 10.25
N ILE A 104 18.75 -1.32 11.09
CA ILE A 104 18.52 -0.39 12.21
C ILE A 104 18.75 -1.06 13.57
#